data_AF-A0A3D2FFW0-F1
#
_entry.id   AF-A0A3D2FFW0-F1
#
_cell.length_a   1.000
_cell.length_b   1.000
_cell.length_c   1.000
_cell.angle_alpha   90.00
_cell.angle_beta   90.00
_cell.angle_gamma   90.00
#
_symmetry.space_group_name_H-M   'P 1'
#
loop_
_entity.id
_entity.type
_entity.pdbx_description
1 polymer ?
#
loop_
_entity_poly.entity_id
_entity_poly.type
_entity_poly.pdbx_seq_one_letter_code
_entity_poly.pdbx_strand_id
1 'polypeptide(L)'
;MQHRVLGKQISLKLADDLVLRLTPAEASSLSFALVAVRDGISPEREIYMSPIASDGAFVGKVHDAGMRIATPQGELDLDWAIIGKLAENLATVI
;
A
#
# COMPACT_ATOMS: atom_id res chain seq x y z
N MET A 1 -7.52 10.28 -11.22
CA MET A 1 -7.46 11.71 -11.62
C MET A 1 -6.13 11.97 -12.33
N GLN A 2 -6.03 12.94 -13.24
CA GLN A 2 -4.76 13.28 -13.91
C GLN A 2 -4.25 14.63 -13.39
N HIS A 3 -3.15 14.61 -12.63
CA HIS A 3 -2.47 15.80 -12.15
C HIS A 3 -1.55 16.35 -13.24
N ARG A 4 -1.49 17.68 -13.40
CA ARG A 4 -0.80 18.32 -14.52
C ARG A 4 0.72 18.06 -14.54
N VAL A 5 1.34 17.88 -13.36
CA VAL A 5 2.78 17.61 -13.21
C VAL A 5 3.08 16.14 -12.93
N LEU A 6 2.18 15.43 -12.25
CA LEU A 6 2.42 14.06 -11.75
C LEU A 6 1.72 12.98 -12.59
N GLY A 7 0.95 13.37 -13.61
CA GLY A 7 0.24 12.43 -14.47
C GLY A 7 -0.92 11.72 -13.76
N LYS A 8 -1.20 10.49 -14.19
CA LYS A 8 -2.29 9.65 -13.67
C LYS A 8 -2.04 9.33 -12.19
N GLN A 9 -3.03 9.58 -11.34
CA GLN A 9 -3.01 9.23 -9.93
C GLN A 9 -4.04 8.15 -9.62
N ILE A 10 -3.62 7.22 -8.77
CA ILE A 10 -4.35 6.07 -8.26
C ILE A 10 -4.77 6.39 -6.83
N SER A 11 -6.05 6.26 -6.53
CA SER A 11 -6.55 6.46 -5.16
C SER A 11 -6.64 5.10 -4.49
N LEU A 12 -5.75 4.85 -3.52
CA LEU A 12 -5.86 3.72 -2.62
C LEU A 12 -6.66 4.17 -1.39
N LYS A 13 -7.85 3.60 -1.19
CA LYS A 13 -8.65 3.81 0.02
C LYS A 13 -8.55 2.56 0.90
N LEU A 14 -8.03 2.72 2.11
CA LEU A 14 -7.93 1.70 3.14
C LEU A 14 -8.74 2.18 4.34
N ALA A 15 -9.61 1.31 4.88
CA ALA A 15 -10.66 1.72 5.82
C ALA A 15 -11.44 2.96 5.30
N ASP A 16 -12.15 3.66 6.17
CA ASP A 16 -12.92 4.84 5.77
C ASP A 16 -12.09 6.14 5.76
N ASP A 17 -10.91 6.12 6.35
CA ASP A 17 -10.15 7.29 6.78
C ASP A 17 -8.75 7.40 6.19
N LEU A 18 -8.16 6.32 5.65
CA LEU A 18 -6.89 6.39 4.95
C LEU A 18 -7.10 6.42 3.43
N VAL A 19 -6.80 7.58 2.83
CA VAL A 19 -6.79 7.75 1.38
C VAL A 19 -5.39 8.17 0.94
N LEU A 20 -4.73 7.31 0.16
CA LEU A 20 -3.43 7.57 -0.43
C LEU A 20 -3.56 7.81 -1.93
N ARG A 21 -2.90 8.86 -2.41
CA ARG A 21 -2.76 9.14 -3.85
C ARG A 21 -1.40 8.68 -4.30
N LEU A 22 -1.36 7.68 -5.17
CA LEU A 22 -0.14 7.07 -5.70
C LEU A 22 0.03 7.43 -7.17
N THR A 23 1.26 7.69 -7.59
CA THR A 23 1.67 7.55 -8.99
C THR A 23 1.68 6.05 -9.39
N PRO A 24 1.69 5.71 -10.70
CA PRO A 24 1.76 4.32 -11.13
C PRO A 24 3.04 3.62 -10.64
N ALA A 25 4.16 4.34 -10.60
CA ALA A 25 5.43 3.80 -10.09
C ALA A 25 5.37 3.50 -8.59
N GLU A 26 4.75 4.37 -7.79
CA GLU A 26 4.54 4.13 -6.35
C GLU A 26 3.59 2.96 -6.10
N ALA A 27 2.49 2.85 -6.86
CA ALA A 27 1.58 1.71 -6.76
C ALA A 27 2.29 0.40 -7.12
N SER A 28 3.08 0.37 -8.19
CA SER A 28 3.88 -0.80 -8.55
C SER A 28 4.92 -1.14 -7.48
N SER A 29 5.59 -0.14 -6.92
CA SER A 29 6.60 -0.34 -5.87
C SER A 29 5.98 -0.93 -4.60
N LEU A 30 4.82 -0.40 -4.18
CA LEU A 30 4.07 -0.92 -3.05
C LEU A 30 3.59 -2.35 -3.30
N SER A 31 3.06 -2.63 -4.50
CA SER A 31 2.68 -3.99 -4.91
C SER A 31 3.83 -4.99 -4.76
N PHE A 32 5.02 -4.65 -5.27
CA PHE A 32 6.18 -5.54 -5.16
C PHE A 32 6.61 -5.77 -3.71
N ALA A 33 6.61 -4.71 -2.89
CA ALA A 33 6.94 -4.83 -1.48
C ALA A 33 5.95 -5.76 -0.74
N LEU A 34 4.65 -5.60 -0.98
CA LEU A 34 3.60 -6.44 -0.39
C LEU A 34 3.74 -7.92 -0.78
N VAL A 35 4.00 -8.20 -2.06
CA VAL A 35 4.24 -9.58 -2.54
C VAL A 35 5.50 -10.15 -1.90
N ALA A 36 6.60 -9.38 -1.86
CA ALA A 36 7.86 -9.87 -1.34
C ALA A 36 7.80 -10.26 0.14
N VAL A 37 7.11 -9.48 0.98
CA VAL A 37 6.95 -9.83 2.40
C VAL A 37 5.95 -10.97 2.61
N ARG A 38 4.83 -10.99 1.86
CA ARG A 38 3.82 -12.06 1.94
C ARG A 38 4.41 -13.42 1.58
N ASP A 39 5.21 -13.47 0.52
CA ASP A 39 5.77 -14.72 -0.02
C ASP A 39 7.08 -15.11 0.70
N GLY A 40 7.49 -14.37 1.73
CA GLY A 40 8.70 -14.64 2.50
C GLY A 40 10.00 -14.43 1.72
N ILE A 41 9.95 -13.74 0.58
CA ILE A 41 11.12 -13.38 -0.24
C ILE A 41 11.95 -12.31 0.48
N SER A 42 11.27 -11.37 1.15
CA SER A 42 11.89 -10.34 1.97
C SER A 42 11.68 -10.65 3.46
N PRO A 43 12.73 -10.55 4.31
CA PRO A 43 12.60 -10.71 5.75
C PRO A 43 12.10 -9.44 6.47
N GLU A 44 11.86 -8.36 5.73
CA GLU A 44 11.44 -7.07 6.30
C GLU A 44 10.11 -7.18 7.05
N ARG A 45 10.04 -6.52 8.20
CA ARG A 45 8.87 -6.54 9.08
C ARG A 45 8.04 -5.27 9.04
N GLU A 46 8.48 -4.28 8.27
CA GLU A 46 7.77 -3.03 8.09
C GLU A 46 7.92 -2.53 6.66
N ILE A 47 6.83 -2.03 6.08
CA ILE A 47 6.81 -1.33 4.80
C ILE A 47 6.38 0.10 5.10
N TYR A 48 7.26 1.05 4.78
CA TYR A 48 6.97 2.48 4.84
C TYR A 48 7.03 3.10 3.45
N MET A 49 6.02 3.89 3.10
CA MET A 49 6.01 4.70 1.88
C MET A 49 5.31 6.03 2.14
N SER A 50 5.95 7.13 1.81
CA SER A 50 5.34 8.46 1.79
C SER A 50 5.13 8.91 0.33
N PRO A 51 3.94 8.70 -0.26
CA PRO A 51 3.71 9.02 -1.67
C PRO A 51 3.78 10.52 -1.93
N ILE A 52 4.41 10.92 -3.04
CA ILE A 52 4.63 12.33 -3.38
C ILE A 52 3.33 13.12 -3.62
N ALA A 53 2.25 12.42 -4.01
CA ALA A 53 0.96 13.01 -4.30
C ALA A 53 -0.01 12.98 -3.10
N SER A 54 0.41 12.49 -1.94
CA SER A 54 -0.43 12.20 -0.79
C SER A 54 -0.01 13.01 0.44
N ASP A 55 -0.97 13.39 1.27
CA ASP A 55 -0.73 14.06 2.56
C ASP A 55 -0.51 13.06 3.72
N GLY A 56 -0.62 11.76 3.42
CA GLY A 56 -0.41 10.67 4.36
C GLY A 56 0.56 9.62 3.82
N ALA A 57 1.00 8.73 4.69
CA ALA A 57 1.93 7.64 4.37
C ALA A 57 1.26 6.27 4.51
N PHE A 58 1.75 5.29 3.75
CA PHE A 58 1.52 3.88 4.03
C PHE A 58 2.53 3.42 5.08
N VAL A 59 2.05 2.82 6.16
CA VAL A 59 2.89 2.15 7.17
C VAL A 59 2.26 0.81 7.48
N GLY A 60 2.90 -0.28 7.06
CA GLY A 60 2.42 -1.64 7.25
C GLY A 60 3.41 -2.46 8.06
N LYS A 61 2.99 -3.04 9.19
CA LYS A 61 3.78 -3.91 10.05
C LYS A 61 3.39 -5.36 9.84
N VAL A 62 4.36 -6.18 9.44
CA VAL A 62 4.18 -7.61 9.18
C VAL A 62 4.12 -8.40 10.48
N HIS A 63 3.24 -9.39 10.52
CA HIS A 63 3.19 -10.43 11.54
C HIS A 63 2.81 -11.77 10.90
N ASP A 64 2.86 -12.85 11.67
CA ASP A 64 2.75 -14.21 11.12
C ASP A 64 1.47 -14.47 10.33
N ALA A 65 0.37 -13.81 10.71
CA ALA A 65 -0.95 -13.98 10.08
C ALA A 65 -1.27 -12.93 9.00
N GLY A 66 -0.44 -11.90 8.80
CA GLY A 66 -0.78 -10.79 7.92
C GLY A 66 0.01 -9.51 8.16
N MET A 67 -0.69 -8.39 8.05
CA MET A 67 -0.11 -7.07 8.21
C MET A 67 -1.08 -6.10 8.89
N ARG A 68 -0.57 -5.35 9.86
CA ARG A 68 -1.27 -4.21 10.46
C ARG A 68 -0.87 -2.92 9.76
N ILE A 69 -1.86 -2.21 9.21
CA ILE A 69 -1.67 -0.95 8.50
C ILE A 69 -2.08 0.20 9.41
N ALA A 70 -1.20 1.18 9.61
CA ALA A 70 -1.53 2.39 10.34
C ALA A 70 -2.53 3.24 9.54
N THR A 71 -3.57 3.71 10.23
CA THR A 71 -4.62 4.61 9.76
C THR A 71 -4.73 5.78 10.73
N PRO A 72 -5.29 6.94 10.33
CA PRO A 72 -5.48 8.04 11.27
C PRO A 72 -6.35 7.67 12.51
N GLN A 73 -7.21 6.64 12.40
CA GLN A 73 -8.08 6.18 13.49
C GLN A 73 -7.49 5.02 14.31
N GLY A 74 -6.34 4.45 13.92
CA GLY A 74 -5.73 3.31 14.62
C GLY A 74 -4.99 2.36 13.67
N GLU A 75 -5.03 1.06 13.96
CA GLU A 75 -4.42 0.04 13.10
C GLU A 75 -5.52 -0.82 12.46
N LEU A 76 -5.41 -1.05 11.15
CA LEU A 76 -6.23 -1.99 10.39
C LEU A 76 -5.45 -3.30 10.23
N ASP A 77 -5.94 -4.37 10.83
CA ASP A 77 -5.34 -5.70 10.72
C ASP A 77 -5.91 -6.45 9.50
N LEU A 78 -5.03 -6.89 8.60
CA LEU A 78 -5.38 -7.57 7.35
C LEU A 78 -4.63 -8.89 7.22
N ASP A 79 -5.36 -9.95 6.87
CA ASP A 79 -4.77 -11.24 6.57
C ASP A 79 -4.00 -11.25 5.23
N TRP A 80 -3.20 -12.29 5.02
CA TRP A 80 -2.42 -12.45 3.79
C TRP A 80 -3.25 -12.54 2.50
N ALA A 81 -4.50 -13.02 2.58
CA ALA A 81 -5.36 -13.10 1.41
C ALA A 81 -5.81 -11.70 0.95
N ILE A 82 -6.15 -10.82 1.89
CA ILE A 82 -6.49 -9.43 1.60
C ILE A 82 -5.25 -8.66 1.13
N ILE A 83 -4.10 -8.85 1.77
CA ILE A 83 -2.83 -8.24 1.33
C ILE A 83 -2.45 -8.68 -0.08
N GLY A 84 -2.67 -9.94 -0.43
CA GLY A 84 -2.47 -10.43 -1.79
C GLY A 84 -3.34 -9.73 -2.82
N LYS A 85 -4.65 -9.61 -2.56
CA LYS A 85 -5.58 -8.87 -3.43
C LYS A 85 -5.23 -7.39 -3.55
N LEU A 86 -4.78 -6.77 -2.46
CA LEU A 86 -4.31 -5.38 -2.48
C LEU A 86 -3.11 -5.24 -3.43
N ALA A 87 -2.11 -6.11 -3.33
CA ALA A 87 -0.96 -6.10 -4.22
C ALA A 87 -1.36 -6.28 -5.70
N GLU A 88 -2.20 -7.27 -5.99
CA GLU A 88 -2.72 -7.51 -7.35
C GLU A 88 -3.44 -6.29 -7.91
N ASN A 89 -4.33 -5.68 -7.12
CA ASN A 89 -5.05 -4.48 -7.53
C ASN A 89 -4.08 -3.33 -7.85
N LEU A 90 -3.05 -3.11 -7.02
CA LEU A 90 -2.03 -2.09 -7.25
C LEU A 90 -1.21 -2.35 -8.52
N ALA A 91 -0.93 -3.62 -8.85
CA ALA A 91 -0.22 -4.00 -10.07
C ALA A 91 -1.04 -3.77 -11.36
N THR A 92 -2.36 -3.83 -11.30
CA THR A 92 -3.22 -3.66 -12.49
C THR A 92 -3.40 -2.21 -12.96
N VAL A 93 -2.94 -1.24 -12.17
CA VAL A 93 -3.19 0.19 -12.45
C VAL A 93 -2.07 0.86 -13.26
N ILE A 94 -1.04 0.07 -13.62
CA ILE A 94 0.12 0.46 -14.43
C ILE A 94 -0.32 0.87 -15.85
#